data_AF-A0AAE4UZ36-F1
#
_entry.id   AF-A0AAE4UZ36-F1
#
_cell.length_a   1.000
_cell.length_b   1.000
_cell.length_c   1.000
_cell.angle_alpha   90.00
_cell.angle_beta   90.00
_cell.angle_gamma   90.00
#
_symmetry.space_group_name_H-M   'P 1'
#
loop_
_entity.id
_entity.type
_entity.pdbx_description
1 polymer ?
#
loop_
_entity_poly.entity_id
_entity_poly.type
_entity_poly.pdbx_seq_one_letter_code
_entity_poly.pdbx_strand_id
1 'polypeptide(L)'
;MAISDVTDYAHLTDADVEALCGEFDAIRCDIEASRGERDARYIHSTIRLQRSLETGGRAVLFASWFPPAWLAGTALLGTAKIVENMELGHNVMHGQWDWMNDP
;
A
#
# COMPACT_ATOMS: atom_id res chain seq x y z
N MET A 1 -28.15 -15.28 1.34
CA MET A 1 -27.37 -14.52 2.33
C MET A 1 -26.15 -15.37 2.65
N ALA A 2 -24.94 -14.95 2.27
CA ALA A 2 -23.74 -15.80 2.30
C ALA A 2 -23.26 -16.23 3.72
N ILE A 3 -24.04 -15.91 4.76
CA ILE A 3 -23.72 -16.15 6.17
C ILE A 3 -24.76 -17.10 6.82
N SER A 4 -25.74 -17.61 6.06
CA SER A 4 -26.79 -18.49 6.63
C SER A 4 -26.35 -19.96 6.77
N ASP A 5 -25.32 -20.38 6.03
CA ASP A 5 -24.85 -21.78 5.98
C ASP A 5 -23.55 -22.01 6.76
N VAL A 6 -23.19 -21.13 7.70
CA VAL A 6 -21.96 -21.28 8.51
C VAL A 6 -21.91 -22.65 9.19
N THR A 7 -23.03 -23.16 9.66
CA THR A 7 -23.14 -24.47 10.31
C THR A 7 -22.83 -25.64 9.36
N ASP A 8 -23.15 -25.49 8.07
CA ASP A 8 -22.87 -26.47 7.02
C ASP A 8 -21.43 -26.40 6.50
N TYR A 9 -20.63 -25.43 6.96
CA TYR A 9 -19.18 -25.34 6.72
C TYR A 9 -18.36 -25.45 8.03
N ALA A 10 -19.01 -25.39 9.19
CA ALA A 10 -18.39 -25.48 10.52
C ALA A 10 -18.24 -26.94 10.97
N HIS A 11 -17.47 -27.71 10.20
CA HIS A 11 -17.12 -29.09 10.53
C HIS A 11 -15.87 -29.19 11.43
N LEU A 12 -15.22 -28.06 11.67
CA LEU A 12 -13.98 -27.99 12.43
C LEU A 12 -14.27 -28.24 13.90
N THR A 13 -13.53 -29.18 14.47
CA THR A 13 -13.48 -29.35 15.92
C THR A 13 -12.69 -28.20 16.55
N ASP A 14 -12.82 -28.01 17.86
CA ASP A 14 -12.01 -27.02 18.58
C ASP A 14 -10.50 -27.23 18.37
N ALA A 15 -10.08 -28.50 18.27
CA ALA A 15 -8.69 -28.86 17.99
C ALA A 15 -8.25 -28.46 16.57
N ASP A 16 -9.13 -28.59 15.57
CA ASP A 16 -8.84 -28.16 14.20
C ASP A 16 -8.73 -26.62 14.12
N VAL A 17 -9.56 -25.90 14.86
CA VAL A 17 -9.49 -24.44 14.95
C VAL A 17 -8.18 -24.01 15.62
N GLU A 18 -7.78 -24.65 16.71
CA GLU A 18 -6.53 -24.32 17.41
C GLU A 18 -5.30 -24.60 16.53
N ALA A 19 -5.29 -25.73 15.81
CA ALA A 19 -4.24 -26.05 14.85
C ALA A 19 -4.16 -24.98 13.74
N LEU A 20 -5.31 -24.59 13.18
CA LEU A 20 -5.38 -23.56 12.13
C LEU A 20 -4.91 -22.18 12.64
N CYS A 21 -5.25 -21.81 13.87
CA CYS A 21 -4.73 -20.59 14.50
C CYS A 21 -3.21 -20.63 14.60
N GLY A 22 -2.63 -21.76 15.02
CA GLY A 22 -1.19 -21.95 15.09
C GLY A 22 -0.51 -21.81 13.72
N GLU A 23 -1.11 -22.36 12.67
CA GLU A 23 -0.62 -22.22 11.29
C GLU A 23 -0.66 -20.76 10.81
N PHE A 24 -1.76 -20.05 11.06
CA PHE A 24 -1.86 -18.63 10.68
C PHE A 24 -0.87 -17.75 11.46
N ASP A 25 -0.66 -18.03 12.74
CA ASP A 25 0.33 -17.33 13.54
C ASP A 25 1.76 -17.59 13.05
N ALA A 26 2.07 -18.82 12.64
CA ALA A 26 3.36 -19.13 12.03
C ALA A 26 3.57 -18.32 10.75
N ILE A 27 2.57 -18.27 9.86
CA ILE A 27 2.62 -17.47 8.62
C ILE A 27 2.80 -15.98 8.95
N ARG A 28 2.04 -15.46 9.93
CA ARG A 28 2.16 -14.05 10.35
C ARG A 28 3.57 -13.74 10.83
N CYS A 29 4.12 -14.57 11.71
CA CYS A 29 5.48 -14.43 12.24
C CYS A 29 6.52 -14.45 11.10
N ASP A 30 6.40 -15.38 10.16
CA ASP A 30 7.32 -15.49 9.02
C ASP A 30 7.27 -14.24 8.14
N ILE A 31 6.07 -13.73 7.85
CA ILE A 31 5.89 -12.51 7.05
C ILE A 31 6.42 -11.30 7.81
N GLU A 32 6.11 -11.14 9.09
CA GLU A 32 6.62 -10.04 9.92
C GLU A 32 8.15 -10.07 10.02
N ALA A 33 8.74 -11.26 10.21
CA ALA A 33 10.19 -11.45 10.25
C ALA A 33 10.88 -11.22 8.89
N SER A 34 10.16 -11.40 7.78
CA SER A 34 10.67 -11.14 6.44
C SER A 34 10.78 -9.65 6.09
N ARG A 35 10.07 -8.77 6.83
CA ARG A 35 10.10 -7.32 6.63
C ARG A 35 11.47 -6.77 7.00
N GLY A 36 11.93 -5.78 6.25
CA GLY A 36 13.16 -5.10 6.62
C GLY A 36 13.57 -3.96 5.70
N GLU A 37 14.88 -3.79 5.53
CA GLU A 37 15.45 -2.63 4.85
C GLU A 37 14.99 -2.51 3.39
N ARG A 38 14.69 -3.63 2.72
CA ARG A 38 14.17 -3.62 1.35
C ARG A 38 12.82 -2.91 1.28
N ASP A 39 11.93 -3.21 2.20
CA ASP A 39 10.57 -2.66 2.25
C ASP A 39 10.61 -1.18 2.66
N ALA A 40 11.45 -0.85 3.66
CA ALA A 40 11.71 0.53 4.06
C ALA A 40 12.25 1.37 2.89
N ARG A 41 13.24 0.84 2.15
CA ARG A 41 13.80 1.51 0.98
C ARG A 41 12.75 1.69 -0.12
N TYR A 42 11.90 0.69 -0.32
CA TYR A 42 10.80 0.77 -1.28
C TYR A 42 9.88 1.94 -0.93
N ILE A 43 9.32 2.00 0.27
CA ILE A 43 8.35 3.05 0.63
C ILE A 43 8.98 4.46 0.61
N HIS A 44 10.20 4.64 1.11
CA HIS A 44 10.90 5.92 1.01
C HIS A 44 11.16 6.33 -0.45
N SER A 45 11.54 5.37 -1.31
CA SER A 45 11.76 5.65 -2.73
C SER A 45 10.45 6.02 -3.45
N THR A 46 9.34 5.38 -3.09
CA THR A 46 8.01 5.68 -3.62
C THR A 46 7.53 7.07 -3.18
N ILE A 47 7.74 7.43 -1.90
CA ILE A 47 7.46 8.79 -1.40
C ILE A 47 8.27 9.82 -2.17
N ARG A 48 9.57 9.58 -2.36
CA ARG A 48 10.44 10.49 -3.12
C ARG A 48 9.99 10.62 -4.57
N LEU A 49 9.61 9.52 -5.21
CA LEU A 49 9.08 9.51 -6.59
C LEU A 49 7.79 10.34 -6.67
N GLN A 50 6.83 10.08 -5.79
CA GLN A 50 5.55 10.80 -5.76
C GLN A 50 5.77 12.31 -5.59
N ARG A 51 6.59 12.73 -4.62
CA ARG A 51 6.91 14.16 -4.39
C ARG A 51 7.63 14.80 -5.57
N SER A 52 8.50 14.05 -6.24
CA SER A 52 9.21 14.52 -7.44
C SER A 52 8.26 14.70 -8.62
N LEU A 53 7.32 13.76 -8.82
CA LEU A 53 6.27 13.88 -9.84
C LEU A 53 5.34 15.06 -9.55
N GLU A 54 4.95 15.26 -8.29
CA GLU A 54 4.11 16.40 -7.91
C GLU A 54 4.82 17.72 -8.17
N THR A 55 6.03 17.89 -7.62
CA THR A 55 6.80 19.14 -7.76
C THR A 55 7.16 19.40 -9.21
N GLY A 56 7.61 18.36 -9.93
CA GLY A 56 7.94 18.44 -11.35
C GLY A 56 6.72 18.73 -12.23
N GLY A 57 5.58 18.11 -11.95
CA GLY A 57 4.32 18.39 -12.63
C GLY A 57 3.89 19.85 -12.47
N ARG A 58 3.95 20.37 -11.24
CA ARG A 58 3.68 21.80 -10.96
C ARG A 58 4.67 22.70 -11.70
N ALA A 59 5.96 22.36 -11.70
CA ALA A 59 7.00 23.11 -12.41
C ALA A 59 6.75 23.16 -13.93
N VAL A 60 6.41 22.02 -14.54
CA VAL A 60 6.09 21.93 -15.98
C VAL A 60 4.86 22.78 -16.33
N LEU A 61 3.85 22.82 -15.45
CA LEU A 61 2.65 23.61 -15.69
C LEU A 61 2.88 25.12 -15.69
N PHE A 62 4.03 25.64 -15.25
CA PHE A 62 4.36 27.06 -15.48
C PHE A 62 4.51 27.39 -16.98
N ALA A 63 4.81 26.40 -17.83
CA ALA A 63 4.87 26.55 -19.28
C ALA A 63 3.57 26.10 -19.99
N SER A 64 2.43 26.08 -19.29
CA SER A 64 1.15 25.53 -19.81
C SER A 64 0.58 26.23 -21.04
N TRP A 65 1.08 27.41 -21.43
CA TRP A 65 0.73 28.02 -22.70
C TRP A 65 1.16 27.17 -23.90
N PHE A 66 2.14 26.27 -23.70
CA PHE A 66 2.56 25.28 -24.68
C PHE A 66 1.77 23.97 -24.45
N PRO A 67 0.88 23.54 -25.38
CA PRO A 67 -0.04 22.43 -25.13
C PRO A 67 0.61 21.10 -24.71
N PRO A 68 1.77 20.70 -25.25
CA PRO A 68 2.47 19.51 -24.76
C PRO A 68 2.94 19.62 -23.31
N ALA A 69 3.37 20.82 -22.86
CA ALA A 69 3.75 21.03 -21.46
C ALA A 69 2.53 20.94 -20.53
N TRP A 70 1.39 21.51 -20.94
CA TRP A 70 0.14 21.37 -20.19
C TRP A 70 -0.26 19.89 -20.01
N LEU A 71 -0.21 19.12 -21.11
CA LEU A 71 -0.55 17.69 -21.07
C LEU A 71 0.43 16.91 -20.18
N ALA A 72 1.74 17.14 -20.35
CA ALA A 72 2.77 16.48 -19.55
C ALA A 72 2.66 16.81 -18.06
N GLY A 73 2.48 18.10 -17.71
CA GLY A 73 2.30 18.54 -16.33
C GLY A 73 1.06 17.93 -15.69
N THR A 74 -0.06 17.90 -16.41
CA THR A 74 -1.31 17.27 -15.94
C THR A 74 -1.13 15.77 -15.72
N ALA A 75 -0.47 15.08 -16.65
CA ALA A 75 -0.19 13.65 -16.51
C ALA A 75 0.70 13.36 -15.30
N LEU A 76 1.78 14.14 -15.09
CA LEU A 76 2.67 14.02 -13.93
C LEU A 76 1.90 14.18 -12.61
N LEU A 77 1.03 15.19 -12.50
CA LEU A 77 0.20 15.39 -11.31
C LEU A 77 -0.83 14.29 -11.11
N GLY A 78 -1.46 13.81 -12.18
CA GLY A 78 -2.40 12.69 -12.13
C GLY A 78 -1.73 11.43 -11.61
N THR A 79 -0.55 11.08 -12.14
CA THR A 79 0.23 9.94 -11.65
C THR A 79 0.67 10.14 -10.20
N ALA A 80 1.16 11.32 -9.83
CA ALA A 80 1.52 11.62 -8.45
C ALA A 80 0.34 11.38 -7.49
N LYS A 81 -0.87 11.80 -7.89
CA LYS A 81 -2.08 11.61 -7.08
C LYS A 81 -2.51 10.15 -6.96
N ILE A 82 -2.38 9.37 -8.04
CA ILE A 82 -2.68 7.94 -8.02
C ILE A 82 -1.74 7.23 -7.04
N VAL A 83 -0.44 7.51 -7.10
CA VAL A 83 0.56 6.92 -6.18
C VAL A 83 0.29 7.36 -4.75
N GLU A 84 0.02 8.65 -4.53
CA GLU A 84 -0.32 9.17 -3.19
C GLU A 84 -1.54 8.44 -2.61
N ASN A 85 -2.61 8.24 -3.39
CA ASN A 85 -3.85 7.70 -2.86
C ASN A 85 -3.84 6.17 -2.73
N MET A 86 -3.43 5.48 -3.80
CA MET A 86 -3.57 4.02 -3.91
C MET A 86 -2.41 3.26 -3.27
N GLU A 87 -1.21 3.83 -3.25
CA GLU A 87 -0.01 3.17 -2.72
C GLU A 87 0.37 3.73 -1.34
N LEU A 88 0.49 5.05 -1.20
CA LEU A 88 0.93 5.63 0.06
C LEU A 88 -0.22 5.70 1.08
N GLY A 89 -1.30 6.40 0.73
CA GLY A 89 -2.42 6.66 1.62
C GLY A 89 -3.14 5.39 2.06
N HIS A 90 -3.44 4.48 1.12
CA HIS A 90 -4.09 3.22 1.43
C HIS A 90 -3.24 2.32 2.36
N ASN A 91 -1.97 2.09 2.00
CA ASN A 91 -1.12 1.16 2.76
C ASN A 91 -0.73 1.73 4.12
N VAL A 92 -0.46 3.04 4.22
CA VAL A 92 -0.20 3.71 5.51
C VAL A 92 -1.46 3.69 6.38
N MET A 93 -2.65 3.97 5.83
CA MET A 93 -3.90 3.93 6.58
C MET A 93 -4.24 2.52 7.10
N HIS A 94 -3.81 1.47 6.39
CA HIS A 94 -3.93 0.09 6.83
C HIS A 94 -2.80 -0.37 7.77
N GLY A 95 -1.88 0.51 8.16
CA GLY A 95 -0.81 0.21 9.13
C GLY A 95 0.31 -0.69 8.57
N GLN A 96 0.42 -0.83 7.24
CA GLN A 96 1.44 -1.69 6.61
C GLN A 96 2.86 -1.31 7.02
N TRP A 97 3.07 -0.04 7.35
CA TRP A 97 4.38 0.57 7.59
C TRP A 97 4.63 0.90 9.07
N ASP A 98 3.68 0.63 9.98
CA ASP A 98 3.75 1.02 11.40
C ASP A 98 4.94 0.38 12.13
N TRP A 99 5.33 -0.82 11.71
CA TRP A 99 6.47 -1.53 12.26
C TRP A 99 7.80 -0.75 12.13
N MET A 100 7.90 0.18 11.18
CA MET A 100 9.10 0.99 10.98
C MET A 100 9.27 2.06 12.07
N ASN A 101 8.19 2.48 12.75
CA ASN A 101 8.19 3.58 13.72
C ASN A 101 8.93 4.84 13.23
N ASP A 102 8.80 5.14 11.93
CA ASP A 102 9.45 6.28 11.27
C ASP A 102 8.69 7.58 11.61
N PRO A 103 9.38 8.64 12.08
CA PRO A 103 8.74 9.89 12.51
C PRO A 103 8.14 10.76 11.39
#